data_AF-A0A2D4I202-F1
#
_entry.id   AF-A0A2D4I202-F1
#
_cell.length_a   1.000
_cell.length_b   1.000
_cell.length_c   1.000
_cell.angle_alpha   90.00
_cell.angle_beta   90.00
_cell.angle_gamma   90.00
#
_symmetry.space_group_name_H-M   'P 1'
#
loop_
_entity.id
_entity.type
_entity.pdbx_description
1 polymer ?
#
loop_
_entity_poly.entity_id
_entity_poly.type
_entity_poly.pdbx_seq_one_letter_code
_entity_poly.pdbx_strand_id
1 'polypeptide(L)'
;VHGGNDVCKYDFVEVRSGLTSEAKLHGKFCGAEKPEVITSQYNNMRIEFKSDNTVSKKGFRAHFFSDKDECSKDNGGCQHECLNTFGSYECQCRSGFVLHDNKHDCKEAGCDHKMTSISGTITSPNWPDKYPSKKECAWAITTTPGHRIKLTFRELDIELHQECTYDHIEVYNGRDAKASVLGRFCGTKEPDPIISTSNRMFLKFFSDNSIQKKGFEAAYTSECGGQVRAEVKTKDLYSHAQFGDNNYPGGSDCEWVIVAEEGYGVELIFQTFEIEEEADCGYDYMELFDGYDGTAPRLGRYCGSGPPEEVYSAGDSMMVRFHSDDTINKKGFHLRYTSTKFQDTLHTRK
;
A
#
# COMPACT_ATOMS: atom_id res chain seq x y z
N VAL A 1 -10.64 -17.16 0.46
CA VAL A 1 -11.40 -18.08 -0.43
C VAL A 1 -12.82 -18.13 0.08
N HIS A 2 -13.78 -17.75 -0.77
CA HIS A 2 -15.20 -17.56 -0.43
C HIS A 2 -15.86 -18.84 0.11
N GLY A 3 -16.06 -18.93 1.42
CA GLY A 3 -16.84 -20.00 2.06
C GLY A 3 -18.26 -19.52 2.32
N GLY A 4 -19.23 -19.95 1.52
CA GLY A 4 -20.62 -19.55 1.76
C GLY A 4 -21.66 -20.02 0.74
N ASN A 5 -21.36 -21.03 -0.06
CA ASN A 5 -22.34 -21.64 -0.97
C ASN A 5 -22.10 -23.15 -1.15
N ASP A 6 -21.63 -23.83 -0.11
CA ASP A 6 -21.71 -25.30 -0.10
C ASP A 6 -23.19 -25.71 -0.04
N VAL A 7 -23.56 -26.65 -0.91
CA VAL A 7 -24.93 -27.14 -1.06
C VAL A 7 -25.33 -27.89 0.22
N CYS A 8 -25.86 -27.15 1.19
CA CYS A 8 -26.38 -27.71 2.45
C CYS A 8 -27.63 -28.56 2.17
N LYS A 9 -27.40 -29.85 1.89
CA LYS A 9 -28.44 -30.81 1.45
C LYS A 9 -29.19 -31.49 2.59
N TYR A 10 -28.55 -31.62 3.75
CA TYR A 10 -29.05 -32.37 4.91
C TYR A 10 -29.53 -31.39 6.00
N ASP A 11 -28.83 -31.32 7.14
CA ASP A 11 -29.12 -30.36 8.21
C ASP A 11 -28.64 -28.96 7.86
N PHE A 12 -29.53 -27.96 7.92
CA PHE A 12 -29.17 -26.57 7.71
C PHE A 12 -30.09 -25.57 8.40
N VAL A 13 -29.56 -24.36 8.59
CA VAL A 13 -30.32 -23.18 9.01
C VAL A 13 -30.44 -22.25 7.80
N GLU A 14 -31.67 -21.92 7.42
CA GLU A 14 -31.98 -20.95 6.38
C GLU A 14 -32.38 -19.62 7.03
N VAL A 15 -31.78 -18.51 6.59
CA VAL A 15 -32.05 -17.17 7.16
C VAL A 15 -32.51 -16.20 6.08
N ARG A 16 -33.66 -15.53 6.31
CA ARG A 16 -34.27 -14.57 5.38
C ARG A 16 -34.64 -13.25 6.06
N SER A 17 -34.56 -12.15 5.32
CA SER A 17 -34.94 -10.80 5.77
C SER A 17 -36.45 -10.56 5.91
N GLY A 18 -37.30 -11.57 5.74
CA GLY A 18 -38.75 -11.39 5.76
C GLY A 18 -39.50 -12.69 6.01
N LEU A 19 -40.80 -12.57 6.28
CA LEU A 19 -41.65 -13.71 6.65
C LEU A 19 -42.07 -14.57 5.45
N THR A 20 -42.04 -14.00 4.23
CA THR A 20 -42.42 -14.70 3.00
C THR A 20 -41.25 -15.51 2.42
N SER A 21 -41.56 -16.54 1.64
CA SER A 21 -40.57 -17.36 0.93
C SER A 21 -39.82 -16.61 -0.17
N GLU A 22 -40.35 -15.46 -0.60
CA GLU A 22 -39.76 -14.59 -1.62
C GLU A 22 -38.80 -13.55 -1.03
N ALA A 23 -38.77 -13.39 0.29
CA ALA A 23 -37.87 -12.45 0.96
C ALA A 23 -36.39 -12.83 0.73
N LYS A 24 -35.52 -11.79 0.69
CA LYS A 24 -34.07 -11.93 0.48
C LYS A 24 -33.50 -13.04 1.37
N LEU A 25 -32.91 -14.04 0.71
CA LEU A 25 -32.15 -15.11 1.34
C LEU A 25 -30.76 -14.59 1.69
N HIS A 26 -30.41 -14.64 2.97
CA HIS A 26 -29.05 -14.31 3.45
C HIS A 26 -28.10 -15.50 3.33
N GLY A 27 -28.63 -16.72 3.41
CA GLY A 27 -27.85 -17.92 3.20
C GLY A 27 -28.53 -19.17 3.76
N LYS A 28 -27.92 -20.30 3.42
CA LYS A 28 -28.14 -21.60 4.07
C LYS A 28 -26.85 -22.00 4.75
N PHE A 29 -26.91 -22.24 6.05
CA PHE A 29 -25.73 -22.48 6.88
C PHE A 29 -25.77 -23.92 7.41
N CYS A 30 -24.68 -24.64 7.23
CA CYS A 30 -24.49 -26.00 7.71
C CYS A 30 -23.02 -26.19 8.13
N GLY A 31 -22.72 -27.25 8.88
CA GLY A 31 -21.38 -27.49 9.41
C GLY A 31 -21.13 -26.80 10.76
N ALA A 32 -19.84 -26.62 11.10
CA ALA A 32 -19.41 -26.10 12.41
C ALA A 32 -18.91 -24.64 12.36
N GLU A 33 -18.78 -24.06 11.17
CA GLU A 33 -18.33 -22.68 11.03
C GLU A 33 -19.44 -21.71 11.43
N LYS A 34 -19.08 -20.70 12.22
CA LYS A 34 -19.99 -19.64 12.64
C LYS A 34 -20.10 -18.64 11.49
N PRO A 35 -21.31 -18.35 10.97
CA PRO A 35 -21.48 -17.32 9.95
C PRO A 35 -21.18 -15.93 10.52
N GLU A 36 -20.87 -15.00 9.62
CA GLU A 36 -20.84 -13.57 9.94
C GLU A 36 -22.21 -13.08 10.42
N VAL A 37 -22.23 -11.88 11.02
CA VAL A 37 -23.47 -11.29 11.53
C VAL A 37 -24.46 -11.09 10.37
N ILE A 38 -25.69 -11.57 10.58
CA ILE A 38 -26.76 -11.45 9.59
C ILE A 38 -27.70 -10.32 10.01
N THR A 39 -27.80 -9.27 9.18
CA THR A 39 -28.68 -8.12 9.42
C THR A 39 -29.90 -8.19 8.50
N SER A 40 -31.12 -8.14 9.06
CA SER A 40 -32.34 -8.10 8.24
C SER A 40 -32.48 -6.77 7.50
N GLN A 41 -33.03 -6.80 6.28
CA GLN A 41 -33.37 -5.58 5.54
C GLN A 41 -34.55 -4.81 6.15
N TYR A 42 -35.36 -5.48 6.96
CA TYR A 42 -36.56 -4.93 7.58
C TYR A 42 -36.56 -5.23 9.09
N ASN A 43 -37.64 -4.82 9.76
CA ASN A 43 -37.87 -5.09 11.18
C ASN A 43 -38.28 -6.55 11.49
N ASN A 44 -38.11 -7.47 10.54
CA ASN A 44 -38.42 -8.88 10.72
C ASN A 44 -37.34 -9.77 10.08
N MET A 45 -37.17 -10.97 10.65
CA MET A 45 -36.25 -11.99 10.16
C MET A 45 -36.89 -13.36 10.37
N ARG A 46 -36.75 -14.25 9.39
CA ARG A 46 -37.18 -15.65 9.48
C ARG A 46 -35.94 -16.54 9.53
N ILE A 47 -35.86 -17.37 10.57
CA ILE A 47 -34.82 -18.38 10.75
C ILE A 47 -35.50 -19.74 10.75
N GLU A 48 -35.14 -20.61 9.80
CA GLU A 48 -35.70 -21.95 9.68
C GLU A 48 -34.60 -23.00 9.81
N PHE A 49 -34.70 -23.85 10.81
CA PHE A 49 -33.84 -25.03 10.94
C PHE A 49 -34.52 -26.24 10.31
N LYS A 50 -33.83 -26.89 9.37
CA LYS A 50 -34.26 -28.14 8.73
C LYS A 50 -33.26 -29.24 9.06
N SER A 51 -33.76 -30.41 9.45
CA SER A 51 -32.95 -31.59 9.73
C SER A 51 -33.55 -32.83 9.09
N ASP A 52 -32.70 -33.77 8.69
CA ASP A 52 -33.07 -35.01 8.01
C ASP A 52 -33.24 -36.22 8.95
N ASN A 53 -33.07 -36.01 10.27
CA ASN A 53 -33.17 -37.02 11.34
C ASN A 53 -32.13 -38.16 11.30
N THR A 54 -31.05 -38.04 10.52
CA THR A 54 -30.04 -39.12 10.41
C THR A 54 -28.90 -38.99 11.43
N VAL A 55 -28.43 -37.77 11.72
CA VAL A 55 -27.30 -37.49 12.62
C VAL A 55 -27.58 -36.27 13.48
N SER A 56 -27.76 -36.46 14.79
CA SER A 56 -28.02 -35.35 15.72
C SER A 56 -26.73 -34.73 16.28
N LYS A 57 -26.70 -33.40 16.39
CA LYS A 57 -25.62 -32.61 17.02
C LYS A 57 -26.20 -31.69 18.11
N LYS A 58 -25.33 -30.94 18.81
CA LYS A 58 -25.74 -29.99 19.86
C LYS A 58 -26.55 -28.79 19.36
N GLY A 59 -26.68 -28.61 18.04
CA GLY A 59 -27.43 -27.51 17.43
C GLY A 59 -26.70 -26.17 17.52
N PHE A 60 -27.46 -25.08 17.48
CA PHE A 60 -26.96 -23.71 17.53
C PHE A 60 -27.68 -22.89 18.60
N ARG A 61 -27.01 -21.84 19.06
CA ARG A 61 -27.61 -20.78 19.88
C ARG A 61 -27.41 -19.47 19.13
N ALA A 62 -28.50 -18.82 18.77
CA ALA A 62 -28.48 -17.48 18.19
C ALA A 62 -28.82 -16.45 19.26
N HIS A 63 -28.14 -15.32 19.20
CA HIS A 63 -28.50 -14.11 19.92
C HIS A 63 -28.95 -13.07 18.90
N PHE A 64 -30.08 -12.43 19.16
CA PHE A 64 -30.60 -11.36 18.32
C PHE A 64 -30.81 -10.10 19.16
N PHE A 65 -30.77 -8.98 18.48
CA PHE A 65 -30.96 -7.65 19.04
C PHE A 65 -31.60 -6.78 17.95
N SER A 66 -32.29 -5.72 18.34
CA SER A 66 -32.65 -4.66 17.41
C SER A 66 -31.51 -3.64 17.39
N ASP A 67 -30.93 -3.41 16.21
CA ASP A 67 -30.04 -2.29 15.99
C ASP A 67 -30.85 -1.13 15.41
N LYS A 68 -30.70 0.07 15.98
CA LYS A 68 -31.34 1.27 15.46
C LYS A 68 -30.28 2.04 14.71
N ASP A 69 -30.53 2.36 13.44
CA ASP A 69 -29.63 3.26 12.72
C ASP A 69 -29.77 4.68 13.27
N GLU A 70 -28.91 5.06 14.24
CA GLU A 70 -28.93 6.41 14.79
C GLU A 70 -28.48 7.48 13.78
N CYS A 71 -27.68 7.10 12.78
CA CYS A 71 -27.18 8.00 11.75
C CYS A 71 -28.26 8.44 10.77
N SER A 72 -29.28 7.61 10.55
CA SER A 72 -30.39 7.92 9.64
C SER A 72 -31.27 9.10 10.11
N LYS A 73 -31.09 9.59 11.34
CA LYS A 73 -31.73 10.80 11.85
C LYS A 73 -30.70 11.85 12.27
N ASP A 74 -30.72 13.00 11.62
CA ASP A 74 -29.84 14.15 11.93
C ASP A 74 -28.36 13.78 12.02
N ASN A 75 -27.92 12.82 11.19
CA ASN A 75 -26.55 12.32 11.16
C ASN A 75 -26.06 11.84 12.54
N GLY A 76 -26.94 11.29 13.38
CA GLY A 76 -26.59 10.91 14.76
C GLY A 76 -26.14 12.07 15.65
N GLY A 77 -26.32 13.33 15.22
CA GLY A 77 -25.74 14.51 15.87
C GLY A 77 -24.22 14.64 15.67
N CYS A 78 -23.62 13.92 14.73
CA CYS A 78 -22.20 14.04 14.39
C CYS A 78 -21.94 15.30 13.56
N GLN A 79 -20.87 16.04 13.86
CA GLN A 79 -20.49 17.22 13.09
C GLN A 79 -20.08 16.87 11.64
N HIS A 80 -19.38 15.74 11.46
CA HIS A 80 -18.93 15.27 10.15
C HIS A 80 -19.68 14.00 9.73
N GLU A 81 -19.09 12.83 9.91
CA GLU A 81 -19.68 11.57 9.44
C GLU A 81 -20.18 10.75 10.63
N CYS A 82 -21.34 10.14 10.47
CA CYS A 82 -21.87 9.18 11.42
C CYS A 82 -21.75 7.77 10.84
N LEU A 83 -21.11 6.88 11.60
CA LEU A 83 -21.03 5.47 11.29
C LEU A 83 -21.96 4.70 12.22
N ASN A 84 -23.00 4.11 11.66
CA ASN A 84 -23.86 3.24 12.44
C ASN A 84 -23.10 1.94 12.75
N THR A 85 -22.94 1.65 14.02
CA THR A 85 -22.26 0.46 14.51
C THR A 85 -23.30 -0.51 15.08
N PHE A 86 -22.85 -1.69 15.48
CA PHE A 86 -23.78 -2.60 16.11
C PHE A 86 -24.12 -2.17 17.56
N GLY A 87 -25.37 -1.79 17.79
CA GLY A 87 -25.95 -1.41 19.08
C GLY A 87 -25.68 0.04 19.50
N SER A 88 -25.10 0.85 18.59
CA SER A 88 -24.66 2.23 18.80
C SER A 88 -24.28 2.86 17.46
N TYR A 89 -23.78 4.09 17.48
CA TYR A 89 -23.07 4.72 16.38
C TYR A 89 -21.79 5.37 16.91
N GLU A 90 -20.90 5.74 15.98
CA GLU A 90 -19.73 6.56 16.27
C GLU A 90 -19.60 7.69 15.24
N CYS A 91 -19.15 8.85 15.71
CA CYS A 91 -18.84 9.96 14.82
C CYS A 91 -17.40 9.85 14.33
N GLN A 92 -17.19 9.99 13.03
CA GLN A 92 -15.89 10.05 12.39
C GLN A 92 -15.63 11.45 11.85
N CYS A 93 -14.39 11.92 12.05
CA CYS A 93 -13.94 13.19 11.52
C CYS A 93 -13.22 13.01 10.19
N ARG A 94 -13.49 13.92 9.25
CA ARG A 94 -12.80 14.01 7.96
C ARG A 94 -11.30 14.34 8.13
N SER A 95 -10.53 14.12 7.07
CA SER A 95 -9.10 14.43 7.01
C SER A 95 -8.79 15.83 7.52
N GLY A 96 -7.78 15.95 8.39
CA GLY A 96 -7.39 17.21 9.02
C GLY A 96 -8.16 17.54 10.31
N PHE A 97 -9.06 16.67 10.77
CA PHE A 97 -9.78 16.83 12.03
C PHE A 97 -9.67 15.58 12.91
N VAL A 98 -9.75 15.78 14.22
CA VAL A 98 -9.84 14.71 15.22
C VAL A 98 -11.10 14.86 16.03
N LEU A 99 -11.64 13.73 16.49
CA LEU A 99 -12.86 13.73 17.29
C LEU A 99 -12.61 14.48 18.60
N HIS A 100 -13.52 15.40 18.90
CA HIS A 100 -13.53 16.17 20.14
C HIS A 100 -13.97 15.28 21.31
N ASP A 101 -13.72 15.73 22.54
CA ASP A 101 -13.95 14.93 23.74
C ASP A 101 -15.44 14.64 23.98
N ASN A 102 -16.33 15.42 23.36
CA ASN A 102 -17.78 15.16 23.37
C ASN A 102 -18.21 14.05 22.40
N LYS A 103 -17.30 13.45 21.63
CA LYS A 103 -17.53 12.36 20.66
C LYS A 103 -18.47 12.71 19.50
N HIS A 104 -18.79 13.99 19.31
CA HIS A 104 -19.70 14.47 18.27
C HIS A 104 -19.04 15.50 17.37
N ASP A 105 -18.30 16.43 17.97
CA ASP A 105 -17.63 17.51 17.25
C ASP A 105 -16.25 17.07 16.77
N CYS A 106 -15.74 17.77 15.76
CA CYS A 106 -14.47 17.56 15.13
C CYS A 106 -13.60 18.81 15.31
N LYS A 107 -12.54 18.69 16.10
CA LYS A 107 -11.54 19.76 16.28
C LYS A 107 -10.46 19.63 15.23
N GLU A 108 -9.92 20.75 14.78
CA GLU A 108 -8.80 20.75 13.84
C GLU A 108 -7.61 19.98 14.44
N ALA A 109 -7.05 19.08 13.64
CA ALA A 109 -5.86 18.33 13.99
C ALA A 109 -4.62 19.03 13.42
N GLY A 110 -3.45 18.68 13.95
CA GLY A 110 -2.20 18.96 13.23
C GLY A 110 -2.23 18.28 11.86
N CYS A 111 -1.69 18.96 10.85
CA CYS A 111 -1.74 18.50 9.47
C CYS A 111 -0.39 17.95 8.97
N ASP A 112 0.49 17.58 9.91
CA ASP A 112 1.76 16.93 9.64
C ASP A 112 1.61 15.42 9.81
N HIS A 113 1.75 14.69 8.71
CA HIS A 113 1.49 13.27 8.65
C HIS A 113 2.76 12.50 8.28
N LYS A 114 2.94 11.33 8.90
CA LYS A 114 4.02 10.38 8.57
C LYS A 114 3.41 9.11 7.98
N MET A 115 3.81 8.79 6.76
CA MET A 115 3.31 7.66 5.99
C MET A 115 4.42 6.63 5.83
N THR A 116 4.26 5.46 6.45
CA THR A 116 5.24 4.37 6.41
C THR A 116 4.74 3.11 5.72
N SER A 117 3.47 3.07 5.34
CA SER A 117 2.89 1.96 4.58
C SER A 117 3.45 1.92 3.17
N ILE A 118 3.43 0.75 2.53
CA ILE A 118 3.88 0.59 1.13
C ILE A 118 2.93 1.23 0.11
N SER A 119 1.70 1.53 0.52
CA SER A 119 0.72 2.25 -0.27
C SER A 119 -0.27 2.96 0.64
N GLY A 120 -0.96 3.95 0.10
CA GLY A 120 -2.03 4.63 0.81
C GLY A 120 -2.64 5.78 0.00
N THR A 121 -3.65 6.40 0.59
CA THR A 121 -4.33 7.57 0.04
C THR A 121 -4.06 8.80 0.89
N ILE A 122 -3.87 9.93 0.24
CA ILE A 122 -3.63 11.24 0.82
C ILE A 122 -4.72 12.16 0.28
N THR A 123 -5.37 12.88 1.18
CA THR A 123 -6.38 13.87 0.80
C THR A 123 -6.09 15.23 1.41
N SER A 124 -6.54 16.28 0.74
CA SER A 124 -6.59 17.61 1.35
C SER A 124 -7.48 17.61 2.60
N PRO A 125 -7.24 18.51 3.56
CA PRO A 125 -8.14 18.64 4.71
C PRO A 125 -9.58 18.86 4.26
N ASN A 126 -10.53 18.24 4.96
CA ASN A 126 -11.96 18.29 4.69
C ASN A 126 -12.44 17.67 3.36
N TRP A 127 -11.56 17.05 2.56
CA TRP A 127 -11.98 16.35 1.34
C TRP A 127 -13.11 15.35 1.64
N PRO A 128 -14.14 15.21 0.79
CA PRO A 128 -14.32 15.82 -0.54
C PRO A 128 -14.96 17.21 -0.52
N ASP A 129 -15.13 17.83 0.64
CA ASP A 129 -15.58 19.22 0.74
C ASP A 129 -14.40 20.19 0.64
N LYS A 130 -14.72 21.48 0.62
CA LYS A 130 -13.71 22.53 0.43
C LYS A 130 -12.66 22.49 1.52
N TYR A 131 -11.38 22.57 1.13
CA TYR A 131 -10.29 22.71 2.10
C TYR A 131 -10.39 24.03 2.87
N PRO A 132 -9.88 24.13 4.11
CA PRO A 132 -9.88 25.39 4.85
C PRO A 132 -8.85 26.40 4.31
N SER A 133 -9.10 27.70 4.50
CA SER A 133 -8.15 28.78 4.23
C SER A 133 -6.97 28.78 5.22
N LYS A 134 -5.82 29.34 4.83
CA LYS A 134 -4.62 29.52 5.68
C LYS A 134 -4.10 28.21 6.27
N LYS A 135 -4.11 27.13 5.49
CA LYS A 135 -3.62 25.83 5.92
C LYS A 135 -2.26 25.54 5.31
N GLU A 136 -1.42 24.91 6.13
CA GLU A 136 -0.17 24.32 5.73
C GLU A 136 -0.17 22.88 6.23
N CYS A 137 -0.12 21.94 5.30
CA CYS A 137 -0.20 20.52 5.57
C CYS A 137 0.99 19.82 4.94
N ALA A 138 1.52 18.81 5.62
CA ALA A 138 2.66 18.06 5.14
C ALA A 138 2.48 16.55 5.28
N TRP A 139 2.97 15.81 4.30
CA TRP A 139 3.02 14.36 4.33
C TRP A 139 4.44 13.90 4.05
N ALA A 140 5.07 13.28 5.05
CA ALA A 140 6.37 12.64 4.92
C ALA A 140 6.16 11.15 4.63
N ILE A 141 6.35 10.76 3.37
CA ILE A 141 6.22 9.39 2.90
C ILE A 141 7.58 8.72 2.93
N THR A 142 7.67 7.56 3.56
CA THR A 142 8.86 6.71 3.57
C THR A 142 8.43 5.28 3.27
N THR A 143 9.10 4.65 2.32
CA THR A 143 8.88 3.25 1.96
C THR A 143 10.15 2.40 2.16
N THR A 144 10.10 1.14 1.75
CA THR A 144 11.18 0.16 1.87
C THR A 144 12.47 0.68 1.22
N PRO A 145 13.64 0.55 1.87
CA PRO A 145 14.92 0.94 1.28
C PRO A 145 15.15 0.31 -0.10
N GLY A 146 15.75 1.08 -1.01
CA GLY A 146 15.99 0.67 -2.40
C GLY A 146 14.76 0.71 -3.31
N HIS A 147 13.58 1.01 -2.78
CA HIS A 147 12.38 1.28 -3.58
C HIS A 147 12.17 2.79 -3.76
N ARG A 148 11.26 3.13 -4.64
CA ARG A 148 10.81 4.49 -4.95
C ARG A 148 9.34 4.64 -4.57
N ILE A 149 8.87 5.88 -4.52
CA ILE A 149 7.48 6.21 -4.24
C ILE A 149 6.90 6.79 -5.52
N LYS A 150 5.81 6.20 -5.98
CA LYS A 150 4.99 6.72 -7.07
C LYS A 150 3.75 7.36 -6.49
N LEU A 151 3.53 8.63 -6.82
CA LEU A 151 2.38 9.42 -6.42
C LEU A 151 1.50 9.65 -7.66
N THR A 152 0.22 9.34 -7.55
CA THR A 152 -0.77 9.53 -8.61
C THR A 152 -1.95 10.32 -8.06
N PHE A 153 -2.24 11.47 -8.65
CA PHE A 153 -3.45 12.22 -8.33
C PHE A 153 -4.65 11.56 -9.00
N ARG A 154 -5.70 11.32 -8.22
CA ARG A 154 -7.00 10.81 -8.71
C ARG A 154 -7.99 11.93 -8.94
N GLU A 155 -7.85 13.01 -8.18
CA GLU A 155 -8.62 14.23 -8.33
C GLU A 155 -7.78 15.40 -7.87
N LEU A 156 -7.83 16.50 -8.62
CA LEU A 156 -7.21 17.77 -8.29
C LEU A 156 -8.20 18.89 -8.61
N ASP A 157 -8.51 19.73 -7.63
CA ASP A 157 -9.28 20.97 -7.77
C ASP A 157 -8.79 21.94 -6.70
N ILE A 158 -7.72 22.67 -7.04
CA ILE A 158 -7.09 23.70 -6.23
C ILE A 158 -7.24 25.04 -6.96
N GLU A 159 -7.25 26.17 -6.25
CA GLU A 159 -7.31 27.50 -6.88
C GLU A 159 -6.30 27.63 -8.03
N LEU A 160 -6.79 28.00 -9.23
CA LEU A 160 -5.95 28.13 -10.41
C LEU A 160 -5.20 29.47 -10.39
N HIS A 161 -3.88 29.40 -10.51
CA HIS A 161 -3.03 30.56 -10.76
C HIS A 161 -1.90 30.18 -11.73
N GLN A 162 -1.45 31.12 -12.56
CA GLN A 162 -0.46 30.85 -13.61
C GLN A 162 0.84 30.22 -13.07
N GLU A 163 1.31 30.71 -11.92
CA GLU A 163 2.53 30.23 -11.24
C GLU A 163 2.24 29.47 -9.93
N CYS A 164 0.96 29.09 -9.70
CA CYS A 164 0.51 28.42 -8.48
C CYS A 164 1.00 29.09 -7.18
N THR A 165 0.89 30.42 -7.07
CA THR A 165 1.39 31.19 -5.92
C THR A 165 0.34 31.42 -4.84
N TYR A 166 -0.92 31.16 -5.15
CA TYR A 166 -2.01 31.11 -4.17
C TYR A 166 -2.02 29.70 -3.57
N ASP A 167 -3.12 28.97 -3.69
CA ASP A 167 -3.20 27.60 -3.24
C ASP A 167 -2.41 26.65 -4.14
N HIS A 168 -1.67 25.73 -3.55
CA HIS A 168 -0.88 24.75 -4.30
C HIS A 168 -0.48 23.53 -3.47
N ILE A 169 -0.16 22.44 -4.15
CA ILE A 169 0.57 21.31 -3.59
C ILE A 169 1.96 21.21 -4.24
N GLU A 170 2.99 21.13 -3.41
CA GLU A 170 4.36 20.88 -3.82
C GLU A 170 4.79 19.48 -3.42
N VAL A 171 5.49 18.82 -4.35
CA VAL A 171 6.05 17.49 -4.16
C VAL A 171 7.56 17.58 -4.22
N TYR A 172 8.23 17.00 -3.23
CA TYR A 172 9.67 17.08 -3.01
C TYR A 172 10.29 15.68 -3.03
N ASN A 173 11.43 15.56 -3.70
CA ASN A 173 12.19 14.32 -3.85
C ASN A 173 13.10 14.04 -2.64
N GLY A 174 12.51 13.90 -1.46
CA GLY A 174 13.30 13.63 -0.27
C GLY A 174 12.48 13.66 1.01
N ARG A 175 13.17 13.94 2.11
CA ARG A 175 12.61 13.82 3.47
C ARG A 175 11.78 15.03 3.90
N ASP A 176 12.06 16.20 3.34
CA ASP A 176 11.49 17.48 3.75
C ASP A 176 11.52 18.50 2.60
N ALA A 177 11.00 19.70 2.87
CA ALA A 177 10.91 20.81 1.91
C ALA A 177 12.27 21.41 1.48
N LYS A 178 13.41 20.92 1.97
CA LYS A 178 14.74 21.33 1.49
C LYS A 178 15.22 20.48 0.31
N ALA A 179 14.54 19.36 0.03
CA ALA A 179 14.87 18.50 -1.10
C ALA A 179 14.50 19.15 -2.44
N SER A 180 14.93 18.55 -3.56
CA SER A 180 14.56 19.06 -4.89
C SER A 180 13.06 18.93 -5.14
N VAL A 181 12.47 19.96 -5.74
CA VAL A 181 11.05 19.97 -6.10
C VAL A 181 10.83 19.11 -7.34
N LEU A 182 9.93 18.13 -7.24
CA LEU A 182 9.44 17.32 -8.35
C LEU A 182 8.33 18.02 -9.12
N GLY A 183 7.54 18.84 -8.43
CA GLY A 183 6.55 19.70 -9.08
C GLY A 183 5.73 20.52 -8.08
N ARG A 184 5.12 21.59 -8.60
CA ARG A 184 4.14 22.43 -7.92
C ARG A 184 2.86 22.42 -8.75
N PHE A 185 1.73 22.11 -8.12
CA PHE A 185 0.46 21.88 -8.81
C PHE A 185 -0.68 22.68 -8.21
N CYS A 186 -1.53 23.21 -9.07
CA CYS A 186 -2.76 23.92 -8.75
C CYS A 186 -3.74 23.81 -9.94
N GLY A 187 -4.97 24.30 -9.81
CA GLY A 187 -6.01 24.14 -10.82
C GLY A 187 -6.64 22.75 -10.80
N THR A 188 -7.18 22.32 -11.95
CA THR A 188 -7.93 21.06 -12.08
C THR A 188 -7.25 19.99 -12.93
N LYS A 189 -6.05 20.28 -13.45
CA LYS A 189 -5.32 19.35 -14.32
C LYS A 189 -4.48 18.39 -13.48
N GLU A 190 -4.83 17.12 -13.53
CA GLU A 190 -4.02 16.05 -12.93
C GLU A 190 -2.67 15.91 -13.66
N PRO A 191 -1.53 15.92 -12.92
CA PRO A 191 -0.23 15.66 -13.52
C PRO A 191 -0.02 14.16 -13.79
N ASP A 192 0.94 13.85 -14.66
CA ASP A 192 1.41 12.47 -14.83
C ASP A 192 1.96 11.91 -13.51
N PRO A 193 1.98 10.58 -13.32
CA PRO A 193 2.49 9.97 -12.10
C PRO A 193 3.91 10.44 -11.75
N ILE A 194 4.08 10.91 -10.51
CA ILE A 194 5.32 11.48 -10.02
C ILE A 194 6.09 10.38 -9.29
N ILE A 195 7.33 10.12 -9.69
CA ILE A 195 8.15 9.05 -9.10
C ILE A 195 9.37 9.68 -8.43
N SER A 196 9.59 9.37 -7.14
CA SER A 196 10.80 9.80 -6.43
C SER A 196 12.03 9.02 -6.89
N THR A 197 13.23 9.54 -6.63
CA THR A 197 14.49 8.81 -6.88
C THR A 197 14.96 8.00 -5.68
N SER A 198 14.30 8.14 -4.53
CA SER A 198 14.63 7.44 -3.29
C SER A 198 13.38 6.90 -2.62
N ASN A 199 13.55 6.17 -1.52
CA ASN A 199 12.45 5.66 -0.71
C ASN A 199 11.77 6.74 0.16
N ARG A 200 11.98 8.03 -0.13
CA ARG A 200 11.43 9.17 0.59
C ARG A 200 10.85 10.20 -0.38
N MET A 201 9.65 10.66 -0.06
CA MET A 201 8.95 11.73 -0.78
C MET A 201 8.24 12.60 0.25
N PHE A 202 8.28 13.92 0.06
CA PHE A 202 7.65 14.86 0.96
C PHE A 202 6.66 15.72 0.18
N LEU A 203 5.43 15.84 0.67
CA LEU A 203 4.39 16.66 0.06
C LEU A 203 4.06 17.81 1.00
N LYS A 204 3.79 18.97 0.43
CA LYS A 204 3.34 20.15 1.16
C LYS A 204 2.18 20.82 0.46
N PHE A 205 1.05 20.94 1.13
CA PHE A 205 -0.11 21.68 0.65
C PHE A 205 -0.21 23.01 1.39
N PHE A 206 -0.44 24.09 0.64
CA PHE A 206 -0.61 25.44 1.14
C PHE A 206 -1.93 26.01 0.61
N SER A 207 -2.70 26.66 1.49
CA SER A 207 -3.87 27.48 1.12
C SER A 207 -3.78 28.88 1.70
N ASP A 208 -4.22 29.87 0.93
CA ASP A 208 -4.24 31.28 1.29
C ASP A 208 -5.56 31.69 1.97
N ASN A 209 -5.86 33.00 2.01
CA ASN A 209 -7.02 33.54 2.72
C ASN A 209 -8.35 33.34 1.98
N SER A 210 -8.35 32.99 0.69
CA SER A 210 -9.51 33.05 -0.19
C SER A 210 -9.57 31.88 -1.18
N ILE A 211 -10.73 31.73 -1.83
CA ILE A 211 -10.97 30.78 -2.93
C ILE A 211 -10.61 29.33 -2.59
N GLN A 212 -11.37 28.75 -1.66
CA GLN A 212 -11.28 27.33 -1.37
C GLN A 212 -12.05 26.49 -2.39
N LYS A 213 -11.39 25.43 -2.88
CA LYS A 213 -11.89 24.44 -3.82
C LYS A 213 -11.97 23.06 -3.17
N LYS A 214 -12.35 22.02 -3.93
CA LYS A 214 -12.53 20.66 -3.40
C LYS A 214 -11.23 20.06 -2.84
N GLY A 215 -10.08 20.49 -3.35
CA GLY A 215 -8.76 20.04 -2.96
C GLY A 215 -8.30 18.85 -3.77
N PHE A 216 -7.78 17.81 -3.14
CA PHE A 216 -7.18 16.68 -3.86
C PHE A 216 -7.37 15.34 -3.16
N GLU A 217 -7.40 14.29 -3.98
CA GLU A 217 -7.15 12.91 -3.56
C GLU A 217 -5.96 12.37 -4.38
N ALA A 218 -4.94 11.86 -3.71
CA ALA A 218 -3.79 11.24 -4.33
C ALA A 218 -3.52 9.87 -3.70
N ALA A 219 -3.15 8.89 -4.52
CA ALA A 219 -2.67 7.60 -4.06
C ALA A 219 -1.15 7.52 -4.21
N TYR A 220 -0.47 6.94 -3.23
CA TYR A 220 0.93 6.60 -3.34
C TYR A 220 1.15 5.08 -3.27
N THR A 221 2.14 4.59 -3.99
CA THR A 221 2.59 3.19 -3.97
C THR A 221 4.11 3.11 -3.96
N SER A 222 4.62 2.04 -3.35
CA SER A 222 6.01 1.64 -3.42
C SER A 222 6.26 0.99 -4.78
N GLU A 223 7.26 1.45 -5.50
CA GLU A 223 7.69 0.92 -6.78
C GLU A 223 9.12 0.41 -6.64
N CYS A 224 9.40 -0.76 -7.20
CA CYS A 224 10.76 -1.29 -7.24
C CYS A 224 11.62 -0.59 -8.32
N GLY A 225 12.91 -0.90 -8.30
CA GLY A 225 13.88 -0.37 -9.25
C GLY A 225 14.29 1.08 -9.00
N GLY A 226 15.10 1.61 -9.92
CA GLY A 226 15.69 2.94 -9.89
C GLY A 226 17.18 2.94 -9.59
N GLN A 227 17.78 4.14 -9.58
CA GLN A 227 19.19 4.30 -9.30
C GLN A 227 19.43 4.48 -7.79
N VAL A 228 20.34 3.69 -7.22
CA VAL A 228 20.75 3.79 -5.81
C VAL A 228 22.26 4.00 -5.73
N ARG A 229 22.71 4.67 -4.67
CA ARG A 229 24.14 4.99 -4.48
C ARG A 229 24.79 4.08 -3.44
N ALA A 230 25.81 3.35 -3.87
CA ALA A 230 26.70 2.61 -3.00
C ALA A 230 27.59 3.59 -2.22
N GLU A 231 27.68 3.37 -0.91
CA GLU A 231 28.55 4.09 0.01
C GLU A 231 29.39 3.07 0.78
N VAL A 232 30.44 3.52 1.45
CA VAL A 232 31.25 2.65 2.34
C VAL A 232 30.39 2.02 3.44
N LYS A 233 29.31 2.72 3.84
CA LYS A 233 28.30 2.13 4.71
C LYS A 233 27.41 1.20 3.88
N THR A 234 27.42 -0.07 4.25
CA THR A 234 26.54 -1.09 3.67
C THR A 234 25.07 -0.71 3.80
N LYS A 235 24.32 -0.90 2.72
CA LYS A 235 22.88 -0.63 2.62
C LYS A 235 22.14 -1.88 2.15
N ASP A 236 20.87 -1.98 2.53
CA ASP A 236 20.01 -3.10 2.14
C ASP A 236 19.23 -2.80 0.85
N LEU A 237 19.00 -3.83 0.06
CA LEU A 237 18.13 -3.87 -1.10
C LEU A 237 17.26 -5.13 -1.02
N TYR A 238 15.98 -4.98 -1.32
CA TYR A 238 14.99 -6.04 -1.24
C TYR A 238 14.33 -6.23 -2.59
N SER A 239 14.00 -7.49 -2.91
CA SER A 239 13.24 -7.85 -4.12
C SER A 239 11.88 -7.16 -4.23
N HIS A 240 11.23 -6.90 -3.09
CA HIS A 240 9.91 -6.28 -3.04
C HIS A 240 9.69 -5.55 -1.71
N ALA A 241 8.69 -4.66 -1.69
CA ALA A 241 8.47 -3.74 -0.58
C ALA A 241 8.00 -4.42 0.73
N GLN A 242 7.40 -5.61 0.65
CA GLN A 242 6.89 -6.38 1.80
C GLN A 242 7.76 -7.60 2.14
N PHE A 243 9.05 -7.54 1.79
CA PHE A 243 9.97 -8.63 2.05
C PHE A 243 10.00 -9.00 3.54
N GLY A 244 9.76 -10.28 3.83
CA GLY A 244 9.68 -10.82 5.18
C GLY A 244 8.26 -11.02 5.70
N ASP A 245 7.29 -10.26 5.19
CA ASP A 245 5.87 -10.43 5.50
C ASP A 245 5.18 -11.35 4.49
N ASN A 246 5.53 -11.21 3.21
CA ASN A 246 4.95 -11.95 2.09
C ASN A 246 6.03 -12.46 1.13
N ASN A 247 5.60 -13.28 0.17
CA ASN A 247 6.38 -13.62 -1.02
C ASN A 247 6.33 -12.46 -2.03
N TYR A 248 7.29 -12.42 -2.97
CA TYR A 248 7.29 -11.37 -4.00
C TYR A 248 6.01 -11.43 -4.87
N PRO A 249 5.57 -10.29 -5.43
CA PRO A 249 4.43 -10.30 -6.34
C PRO A 249 4.78 -10.95 -7.68
N GLY A 250 3.82 -11.63 -8.29
CA GLY A 250 3.94 -12.11 -9.66
C GLY A 250 3.91 -10.95 -10.67
N GLY A 251 4.51 -11.17 -11.85
CA GLY A 251 4.59 -10.19 -12.93
C GLY A 251 5.46 -8.97 -12.60
N SER A 252 6.42 -9.11 -11.68
CA SER A 252 7.32 -8.02 -11.30
C SER A 252 8.45 -7.90 -12.31
N ASP A 253 8.76 -6.67 -12.74
CA ASP A 253 9.92 -6.38 -13.57
C ASP A 253 10.66 -5.17 -12.99
N CYS A 254 11.69 -5.46 -12.19
CA CYS A 254 12.39 -4.50 -11.37
C CYS A 254 13.84 -4.33 -11.84
N GLU A 255 14.26 -3.09 -12.05
CA GLU A 255 15.64 -2.79 -12.46
C GLU A 255 16.27 -1.76 -11.52
N TRP A 256 17.30 -2.17 -10.79
CA TRP A 256 18.10 -1.29 -9.95
C TRP A 256 19.46 -1.06 -10.56
N VAL A 257 19.91 0.19 -10.58
CA VAL A 257 21.30 0.53 -10.94
C VAL A 257 22.00 1.03 -9.70
N ILE A 258 22.98 0.28 -9.22
CA ILE A 258 23.77 0.60 -8.03
C ILE A 258 25.03 1.29 -8.52
N VAL A 259 25.26 2.54 -8.09
CA VAL A 259 26.37 3.37 -8.57
C VAL A 259 27.28 3.74 -7.40
N ALA A 260 28.57 3.47 -7.55
CA ALA A 260 29.64 3.87 -6.64
C ALA A 260 30.25 5.23 -7.06
N GLU A 261 31.13 5.78 -6.22
CA GLU A 261 31.92 6.95 -6.61
C GLU A 261 33.02 6.57 -7.60
N GLU A 262 33.47 7.53 -8.40
CA GLU A 262 34.59 7.33 -9.32
C GLU A 262 35.82 6.76 -8.59
N GLY A 263 36.40 5.68 -9.12
CA GLY A 263 37.53 4.97 -8.51
C GLY A 263 37.14 3.88 -7.49
N TYR A 264 35.85 3.64 -7.30
CA TYR A 264 35.29 2.55 -6.48
C TYR A 264 34.40 1.64 -7.33
N GLY A 265 34.24 0.40 -6.87
CA GLY A 265 33.29 -0.57 -7.38
C GLY A 265 32.18 -0.88 -6.37
N VAL A 266 31.24 -1.72 -6.81
CA VAL A 266 30.09 -2.20 -6.05
C VAL A 266 30.35 -3.65 -5.66
N GLU A 267 30.17 -3.94 -4.39
CA GLU A 267 30.12 -5.29 -3.83
C GLU A 267 28.67 -5.62 -3.45
N LEU A 268 28.16 -6.76 -3.93
CA LEU A 268 26.88 -7.33 -3.52
C LEU A 268 27.07 -8.55 -2.62
N ILE A 269 26.40 -8.50 -1.47
CA ILE A 269 26.46 -9.51 -0.42
C ILE A 269 25.05 -10.08 -0.24
N PHE A 270 24.86 -11.35 -0.58
CA PHE A 270 23.58 -12.02 -0.46
C PHE A 270 23.28 -12.40 1.00
N GLN A 271 22.10 -12.05 1.50
CA GLN A 271 21.64 -12.44 2.84
C GLN A 271 20.54 -13.50 2.74
N THR A 272 19.63 -13.34 1.79
CA THR A 272 18.59 -14.32 1.48
C THR A 272 18.39 -14.33 -0.03
N PHE A 273 18.23 -15.53 -0.60
CA PHE A 273 17.96 -15.72 -2.01
C PHE A 273 17.09 -16.97 -2.18
N GLU A 274 15.80 -16.73 -2.46
CA GLU A 274 14.79 -17.75 -2.70
C GLU A 274 13.88 -17.26 -3.84
N ILE A 275 14.25 -17.63 -5.06
CA ILE A 275 13.48 -17.39 -6.29
C ILE A 275 12.96 -18.75 -6.78
N GLU A 276 11.90 -18.80 -7.58
CA GLU A 276 11.43 -20.06 -8.18
C GLU A 276 12.60 -20.84 -8.83
N GLU A 277 12.65 -22.15 -8.61
CA GLU A 277 13.71 -23.00 -9.14
C GLU A 277 13.28 -23.63 -10.47
N GLU A 278 14.09 -23.43 -11.50
CA GLU A 278 13.89 -23.99 -12.83
C GLU A 278 15.29 -24.23 -13.47
N ALA A 279 15.41 -25.22 -14.36
CA ALA A 279 16.70 -25.67 -14.87
C ALA A 279 17.49 -24.58 -15.62
N ASP A 280 16.79 -23.70 -16.35
CA ASP A 280 17.36 -22.59 -17.14
C ASP A 280 16.99 -21.21 -16.56
N CYS A 281 16.41 -21.19 -15.36
CA CYS A 281 15.82 -20.00 -14.73
C CYS A 281 14.84 -19.27 -15.67
N GLY A 282 14.02 -20.04 -16.39
CA GLY A 282 13.12 -19.53 -17.42
C GLY A 282 11.91 -18.75 -16.91
N TYR A 283 11.44 -19.06 -15.70
CA TYR A 283 10.29 -18.42 -15.06
C TYR A 283 10.72 -17.17 -14.29
N ASP A 284 11.01 -17.31 -12.99
CA ASP A 284 11.51 -16.21 -12.17
C ASP A 284 13.05 -16.20 -12.14
N TYR A 285 13.64 -15.01 -12.20
CA TYR A 285 15.10 -14.89 -12.19
C TYR A 285 15.60 -13.52 -11.75
N MET A 286 16.83 -13.52 -11.24
CA MET A 286 17.63 -12.32 -11.08
C MET A 286 18.79 -12.34 -12.09
N GLU A 287 19.02 -11.24 -12.78
CA GLU A 287 20.21 -11.01 -13.60
C GLU A 287 21.06 -9.89 -13.02
N LEU A 288 22.37 -10.08 -13.12
CA LEU A 288 23.36 -9.07 -12.74
C LEU A 288 24.17 -8.66 -13.98
N PHE A 289 24.37 -7.36 -14.15
CA PHE A 289 25.19 -6.79 -15.22
C PHE A 289 26.23 -5.83 -14.65
N ASP A 290 27.45 -5.90 -15.18
CA ASP A 290 28.59 -5.05 -14.78
C ASP A 290 28.55 -3.70 -15.52
N GLY A 291 27.55 -2.89 -15.20
CA GLY A 291 27.34 -1.58 -15.80
C GLY A 291 25.99 -0.96 -15.47
N TYR A 292 25.60 0.04 -16.27
CA TYR A 292 24.41 0.87 -16.03
C TYR A 292 23.11 0.31 -16.62
N ASP A 293 23.20 -0.64 -17.55
CA ASP A 293 22.05 -1.19 -18.26
C ASP A 293 22.29 -2.64 -18.72
N GLY A 294 21.25 -3.26 -19.29
CA GLY A 294 21.27 -4.65 -19.74
C GLY A 294 22.12 -4.90 -21.00
N THR A 295 22.79 -3.89 -21.56
CA THR A 295 23.77 -4.05 -22.65
C THR A 295 25.18 -4.32 -22.13
N ALA A 296 25.42 -4.06 -20.84
CA ALA A 296 26.69 -4.33 -20.17
C ALA A 296 26.97 -5.85 -20.05
N PRO A 297 28.22 -6.26 -19.77
CA PRO A 297 28.55 -7.68 -19.58
C PRO A 297 27.71 -8.31 -18.46
N ARG A 298 26.99 -9.38 -18.78
CA ARG A 298 26.18 -10.13 -17.80
C ARG A 298 27.09 -10.94 -16.89
N LEU A 299 27.01 -10.68 -15.58
CA LEU A 299 27.74 -11.39 -14.54
C LEU A 299 27.10 -12.75 -14.24
N GLY A 300 25.77 -12.84 -14.34
CA GLY A 300 25.05 -14.10 -14.21
C GLY A 300 23.53 -13.95 -14.24
N ARG A 301 22.84 -15.10 -14.33
CA ARG A 301 21.40 -15.26 -14.15
C ARG A 301 21.19 -16.31 -13.06
N TYR A 302 20.33 -16.02 -12.09
CA TYR A 302 20.21 -16.78 -10.87
C TYR A 302 18.74 -17.03 -10.53
N CYS A 303 18.44 -18.22 -10.04
CA CYS A 303 17.13 -18.64 -9.53
C CYS A 303 17.31 -19.78 -8.51
N GLY A 304 16.22 -20.28 -7.92
CA GLY A 304 16.26 -21.31 -6.88
C GLY A 304 16.64 -20.79 -5.48
N SER A 305 17.15 -21.69 -4.64
CA SER A 305 17.45 -21.40 -3.22
C SER A 305 18.95 -21.46 -2.91
N GLY A 306 19.43 -20.46 -2.17
CA GLY A 306 20.80 -20.40 -1.66
C GLY A 306 21.50 -19.11 -2.10
N PRO A 307 22.22 -18.42 -1.19
CA PRO A 307 22.91 -17.18 -1.56
C PRO A 307 24.03 -17.48 -2.57
N PRO A 308 24.08 -16.76 -3.70
CA PRO A 308 25.27 -16.71 -4.55
C PRO A 308 26.51 -16.28 -3.75
N GLU A 309 27.69 -16.63 -4.25
CA GLU A 309 28.94 -16.00 -3.79
C GLU A 309 28.86 -14.47 -3.95
N GLU A 310 29.65 -13.75 -3.17
CA GLU A 310 29.74 -12.28 -3.28
C GLU A 310 30.11 -11.86 -4.70
N VAL A 311 29.41 -10.85 -5.21
CA VAL A 311 29.60 -10.37 -6.59
C VAL A 311 30.18 -8.97 -6.58
N TYR A 312 31.22 -8.76 -7.38
CA TYR A 312 31.94 -7.50 -7.49
C TYR A 312 31.80 -6.94 -8.90
N SER A 313 31.55 -5.65 -9.03
CA SER A 313 31.64 -4.96 -10.33
C SER A 313 33.10 -4.75 -10.71
N ALA A 314 33.41 -4.79 -12.01
CA ALA A 314 34.70 -4.30 -12.51
C ALA A 314 34.69 -2.78 -12.67
N GLY A 315 33.51 -2.19 -12.92
CA GLY A 315 33.29 -0.76 -13.04
C GLY A 315 32.75 -0.11 -11.77
N ASP A 316 32.28 1.13 -11.90
CA ASP A 316 31.66 1.95 -10.87
C ASP A 316 30.16 1.66 -10.69
N SER A 317 29.61 0.71 -11.42
CA SER A 317 28.18 0.45 -11.47
C SER A 317 27.88 -1.04 -11.60
N MET A 318 26.73 -1.43 -11.06
CA MET A 318 26.15 -2.76 -11.24
C MET A 318 24.64 -2.64 -11.37
N MET A 319 24.08 -3.27 -12.41
CA MET A 319 22.64 -3.35 -12.60
C MET A 319 22.13 -4.70 -12.08
N VAL A 320 21.06 -4.64 -11.30
CA VAL A 320 20.29 -5.79 -10.81
C VAL A 320 18.94 -5.76 -11.52
N ARG A 321 18.62 -6.81 -12.27
CA ARG A 321 17.30 -7.03 -12.84
C ARG A 321 16.63 -8.19 -12.10
N PHE A 322 15.38 -8.01 -11.70
CA PHE A 322 14.53 -9.07 -11.15
C PHE A 322 13.26 -9.17 -11.97
N HIS A 323 12.97 -10.38 -12.44
CA HIS A 323 11.77 -10.70 -13.19
C HIS A 323 11.03 -11.84 -12.47
N SER A 324 9.71 -11.71 -12.35
CA SER A 324 8.82 -12.79 -11.96
C SER A 324 7.66 -12.96 -12.93
N ASP A 325 7.26 -14.21 -13.14
CA ASP A 325 6.04 -14.55 -13.88
C ASP A 325 4.80 -14.47 -12.97
N ASP A 326 3.63 -14.83 -13.49
CA ASP A 326 2.35 -14.71 -12.79
C ASP A 326 2.11 -15.83 -11.74
N THR A 327 3.04 -16.78 -11.59
CA THR A 327 2.89 -17.99 -10.78
C THR A 327 4.06 -18.21 -9.81
N ILE A 328 3.89 -19.16 -8.89
CA ILE A 328 4.92 -19.71 -7.98
C ILE A 328 5.86 -18.66 -7.38
N ASN A 329 5.32 -17.77 -6.57
CA ASN A 329 6.16 -16.80 -5.88
C ASN A 329 6.80 -17.38 -4.61
N LYS A 330 8.06 -17.02 -4.37
CA LYS A 330 8.86 -17.38 -3.19
C LYS A 330 9.18 -16.15 -2.35
N LYS A 331 10.02 -16.31 -1.32
CA LYS A 331 10.39 -15.23 -0.40
C LYS A 331 11.15 -14.10 -1.11
N GLY A 332 11.83 -14.38 -2.22
CA GLY A 332 12.63 -13.43 -2.98
C GLY A 332 14.03 -13.27 -2.43
N PHE A 333 14.63 -12.11 -2.66
CA PHE A 333 15.98 -11.81 -2.17
C PHE A 333 16.04 -10.59 -1.25
N HIS A 334 17.00 -10.67 -0.34
CA HIS A 334 17.55 -9.56 0.43
C HIS A 334 19.05 -9.58 0.21
N LEU A 335 19.55 -8.50 -0.38
CA LEU A 335 20.95 -8.30 -0.63
C LEU A 335 21.42 -7.02 0.04
N ARG A 336 22.71 -6.98 0.34
CA ARG A 336 23.41 -5.81 0.84
C ARG A 336 24.38 -5.34 -0.21
N TYR A 337 24.53 -4.03 -0.34
CA TYR A 337 25.48 -3.43 -1.27
C TYR A 337 26.35 -2.40 -0.57
N THR A 338 27.61 -2.34 -0.96
CA THR A 338 28.61 -1.41 -0.41
C THR A 338 29.59 -0.97 -1.49
N SER A 339 30.18 0.21 -1.29
CA SER A 339 31.24 0.73 -2.14
C SER A 339 32.59 0.17 -1.68
N THR A 340 33.36 -0.40 -2.61
CA THR A 340 34.69 -0.98 -2.36
C THR A 340 35.73 -0.34 -3.27
N LYS A 341 36.96 -0.18 -2.77
CA LYS A 341 38.03 0.39 -3.58
C LYS A 341 38.56 -0.67 -4.54
N PHE A 342 38.80 -0.35 -5.81
CA PHE A 342 39.30 -1.31 -6.81
C PHE A 342 40.60 -2.05 -6.44
N GLN A 343 41.39 -1.54 -5.49
CA GLN A 343 42.60 -2.22 -5.01
C GLN A 343 42.30 -3.42 -4.11
N ASP A 344 41.15 -3.45 -3.43
CA ASP A 344 40.77 -4.52 -2.52
C ASP A 344 40.15 -5.71 -3.26
N THR A 345 39.54 -5.49 -4.44
CA THR A 345 38.93 -6.55 -5.28
C THR A 345 39.96 -7.44 -6.00
N LEU A 346 41.22 -6.99 -6.11
CA LEU A 346 42.33 -7.79 -6.65
C LEU A 346 42.89 -8.80 -5.65
N HIS A 347 42.67 -8.59 -4.34
CA HIS A 347 43.19 -9.46 -3.30
C HIS A 347 42.26 -10.63 -2.93
N THR A 348 41.00 -10.60 -3.36
CA THR A 348 40.00 -11.66 -3.11
C THR A 348 39.84 -12.67 -4.27
N ARG A 349 40.40 -12.40 -5.46
CA ARG A 349 40.44 -13.35 -6.61
C ARG A 349 41.54 -14.44 -6.50
N LYS A 350 41.73 -15.06 -5.33
CA LYS A 350 42.72 -16.13 -5.15
C LYS A 350 42.11 -17.51 -4.95
#